data_AF-A0A2J6N0G7-F1
#
_entry.id   AF-A0A2J6N0G7-F1
#
_cell.length_a   1.000
_cell.length_b   1.000
_cell.length_c   1.000
_cell.angle_alpha   90.00
_cell.angle_beta   90.00
_cell.angle_gamma   90.00
#
_symmetry.space_group_name_H-M   'P 1'
#
loop_
_entity.id
_entity.type
_entity.pdbx_description
1 polymer ?
#
loop_
_entity_poly.entity_id
_entity_poly.type
_entity_poly.pdbx_seq_one_letter_code
_entity_poly.pdbx_strand_id
1 'polypeptide(L)'
;MAKKSSSIKEKIRNVAFKALKATIKGVIFYALYFVVWILVAPVASIVPGLKETVETFVAIYITLMIIGEFASGTIFQYFFAAAKELFIIGYLLISLNGGLVGGSFQNVNFVLDIRFFLMFAVLLGLLGFAKTVLQAISYVSEKAECTKI
;
A
#
# COMPACT_ATOMS: atom_id res chain seq x y z
N MET A 1 -33.70 23.84 -17.75
CA MET A 1 -32.92 22.60 -18.06
C MET A 1 -31.39 22.73 -17.89
N ALA A 2 -30.79 23.92 -17.68
CA ALA A 2 -29.34 24.11 -17.65
C ALA A 2 -28.59 23.63 -16.37
N LYS A 3 -29.29 23.36 -15.25
CA LYS A 3 -28.65 23.02 -13.95
C LYS A 3 -28.18 21.57 -13.82
N LYS A 4 -28.64 20.66 -14.69
CA LYS A 4 -28.31 19.21 -14.65
C LYS A 4 -27.00 18.87 -15.36
N SER A 5 -26.62 19.62 -16.40
CA SER A 5 -25.38 19.37 -17.16
C SER A 5 -24.12 19.83 -16.43
N SER A 6 -24.20 20.91 -15.63
CA SER A 6 -23.07 21.41 -14.83
C SER A 6 -22.66 20.41 -13.73
N SER A 7 -23.62 19.80 -13.04
CA SER A 7 -23.31 18.84 -11.95
C SER A 7 -22.69 17.53 -12.44
N ILE A 8 -23.08 17.07 -13.64
CA ILE A 8 -22.47 15.89 -14.28
C ILE A 8 -21.04 16.20 -14.71
N LYS A 9 -20.80 17.36 -15.32
CA LYS A 9 -19.46 17.79 -15.75
C LYS A 9 -18.49 17.91 -14.57
N GLU A 10 -18.96 18.41 -13.42
CA GLU A 10 -18.16 18.48 -12.19
C GLU A 10 -17.84 17.11 -11.60
N LYS A 11 -18.81 16.19 -11.56
CA LYS A 11 -18.59 14.80 -11.13
C LYS A 11 -17.56 14.09 -12.01
N ILE A 12 -17.68 14.23 -13.33
CA ILE A 12 -16.72 13.66 -14.29
C ILE A 12 -15.33 14.26 -14.07
N ARG A 13 -15.21 15.58 -13.91
CA ARG A 13 -13.93 16.25 -13.64
C ARG A 13 -13.29 15.73 -12.35
N ASN A 14 -14.07 15.56 -11.29
CA ASN A 14 -13.56 15.03 -10.02
C ASN A 14 -13.08 13.58 -10.13
N VAL A 15 -13.82 12.73 -10.84
CA VAL A 15 -13.40 11.34 -11.10
C VAL A 15 -12.14 11.31 -11.97
N ALA A 16 -12.07 12.13 -13.02
CA ALA A 16 -10.89 12.23 -13.87
C ALA A 16 -9.65 12.71 -13.08
N PHE A 17 -9.81 13.68 -12.18
CA PHE A 17 -8.72 14.16 -11.34
C PHE A 17 -8.24 13.09 -10.35
N LYS A 18 -9.17 12.35 -9.73
CA LYS A 18 -8.84 11.21 -8.86
C LYS A 18 -8.11 10.10 -9.63
N ALA A 19 -8.58 9.77 -10.83
CA ALA A 19 -7.95 8.78 -11.70
C ALA A 19 -6.53 9.22 -12.08
N LEU A 20 -6.35 10.46 -12.53
CA LEU A 20 -5.03 11.02 -12.85
C LEU A 20 -4.09 10.95 -11.64
N LYS A 21 -4.55 11.36 -10.46
CA LYS A 21 -3.76 11.30 -9.23
C LYS A 21 -3.39 9.86 -8.85
N ALA A 22 -4.32 8.92 -8.99
CA ALA A 22 -4.06 7.51 -8.74
C ALA A 22 -3.04 6.94 -9.73
N THR A 23 -3.15 7.26 -11.02
CA THR A 23 -2.19 6.87 -12.06
C THR A 23 -0.80 7.42 -11.76
N ILE A 24 -0.67 8.71 -11.43
CA ILE A 24 0.63 9.31 -11.09
C ILE A 24 1.26 8.59 -9.91
N LYS A 25 0.51 8.36 -8.83
CA LYS A 25 1.02 7.62 -7.65
C LYS A 25 1.42 6.18 -7.99
N GLY A 26 0.60 5.49 -8.79
CA GLY A 26 0.88 4.13 -9.24
C GLY A 26 2.15 4.05 -10.10
N VAL A 27 2.32 4.97 -11.05
CA VAL A 27 3.53 5.07 -11.89
C VAL A 27 4.77 5.35 -11.04
N ILE A 28 4.69 6.28 -10.09
CA ILE A 28 5.81 6.58 -9.18
C ILE A 28 6.18 5.33 -8.36
N PHE A 29 5.19 4.64 -7.81
CA PHE A 29 5.45 3.45 -7.00
C PHE A 29 6.00 2.29 -7.84
N TYR A 30 5.48 2.10 -9.06
CA TYR A 30 5.98 1.10 -9.98
C TYR A 30 7.39 1.41 -10.46
N ALA A 31 7.73 2.68 -10.71
CA ALA A 31 9.09 3.10 -11.03
C ALA A 31 10.04 2.83 -9.87
N LEU A 32 9.62 3.09 -8.63
CA LEU A 32 10.40 2.72 -7.44
C LEU A 32 10.62 1.20 -7.36
N TYR A 33 9.56 0.41 -7.55
CA TYR A 33 9.69 -1.05 -7.64
C TYR A 33 10.69 -1.46 -8.72
N PHE A 34 10.60 -0.87 -9.92
CA PHE A 34 11.50 -1.19 -11.02
C PHE A 34 12.97 -0.93 -10.67
N VAL A 35 13.26 0.20 -10.03
CA VAL A 35 14.62 0.53 -9.55
C VAL A 35 15.09 -0.48 -8.51
N VAL A 36 14.25 -0.81 -7.51
CA VAL A 36 14.58 -1.81 -6.49
C VAL A 36 14.79 -3.19 -7.10
N TRP A 37 13.95 -3.56 -8.08
CA TRP A 37 14.04 -4.86 -8.75
C TRP A 37 15.35 -5.03 -9.51
N ILE A 38 15.87 -3.99 -10.17
CA ILE A 38 17.19 -4.05 -10.83
C ILE A 38 18.30 -4.42 -9.83
N LEU A 39 18.23 -3.93 -8.59
CA LEU A 39 19.21 -4.23 -7.54
C LEU A 39 19.04 -5.65 -6.96
N VAL A 40 17.81 -6.15 -6.89
CA VAL A 40 17.46 -7.44 -6.26
C VAL A 40 17.49 -8.61 -7.25
N ALA A 41 17.30 -8.35 -8.56
CA ALA A 41 17.20 -9.36 -9.60
C ALA A 41 18.36 -10.39 -9.62
N PRO A 42 19.64 -10.01 -9.39
CA PRO A 42 20.73 -10.99 -9.31
C PRO A 42 20.50 -12.04 -8.20
N VAL A 43 19.92 -11.62 -7.07
CA VAL A 43 19.65 -12.46 -5.90
C VAL A 43 18.38 -13.29 -6.07
N ALA A 44 17.43 -12.82 -6.88
CA ALA A 44 16.18 -13.53 -7.16
C ALA A 44 16.38 -14.88 -7.87
N SER A 45 17.52 -15.10 -8.53
CA SER A 45 17.89 -16.41 -9.09
C SER A 45 18.25 -17.45 -8.02
N ILE A 46 18.60 -16.99 -6.81
CA ILE A 46 19.10 -17.81 -5.70
C ILE A 46 18.00 -18.08 -4.66
N VAL A 47 16.98 -17.22 -4.59
CA VAL A 47 15.85 -17.34 -3.67
C VAL A 47 14.60 -17.74 -4.46
N PRO A 48 14.19 -19.02 -4.43
CA PRO A 48 13.00 -19.49 -5.12
C PRO A 48 11.75 -18.72 -4.71
N GLY A 49 10.90 -18.36 -5.68
CA GLY A 49 9.64 -17.66 -5.42
C GLY A 49 9.77 -16.18 -5.02
N LEU A 50 10.98 -15.63 -4.91
CA LEU A 50 11.17 -14.21 -4.53
C LEU A 50 10.51 -13.26 -5.53
N LYS A 51 10.65 -13.54 -6.84
CA LYS A 51 10.04 -12.73 -7.91
C LYS A 51 8.52 -12.67 -7.75
N GLU A 52 7.87 -13.82 -7.72
CA GLU A 52 6.41 -13.93 -7.63
C GLU A 52 5.88 -13.30 -6.33
N THR A 53 6.61 -13.49 -5.23
CA THR A 53 6.29 -12.87 -3.94
C THR A 53 6.36 -11.34 -4.01
N VAL A 54 7.39 -10.77 -4.64
CA VAL A 54 7.50 -9.31 -4.78
C VAL A 54 6.46 -8.75 -5.76
N GLU A 55 6.25 -9.40 -6.90
CA GLU A 55 5.26 -8.97 -7.90
C GLU A 55 3.84 -8.99 -7.33
N THR A 56 3.48 -10.04 -6.57
CA THR A 56 2.18 -10.13 -5.89
C THR A 56 2.01 -9.02 -4.86
N PHE A 57 3.05 -8.74 -4.06
CA PHE A 57 3.03 -7.63 -3.12
C PHE A 57 2.75 -6.29 -3.81
N VAL A 58 3.49 -5.99 -4.87
CA VAL A 58 3.37 -4.74 -5.63
C VAL A 58 1.99 -4.61 -6.25
N ALA A 59 1.45 -5.69 -6.85
CA ALA A 59 0.14 -5.69 -7.48
C ALA A 59 -0.98 -5.37 -6.47
N ILE A 60 -1.00 -6.03 -5.31
CA ILE A 60 -2.00 -5.80 -4.28
C ILE A 60 -1.83 -4.41 -3.66
N TYR A 61 -0.59 -4.00 -3.37
CA TYR A 61 -0.30 -2.68 -2.81
C TYR A 61 -0.78 -1.54 -3.70
N ILE A 62 -0.47 -1.61 -5.00
CA ILE A 62 -0.92 -0.62 -5.99
C ILE A 62 -2.45 -0.63 -6.09
N THR A 63 -3.08 -1.81 -6.08
CA THR A 63 -4.54 -1.93 -6.12
C THR A 63 -5.19 -1.23 -4.93
N LEU A 64 -4.73 -1.52 -3.70
CA LEU A 64 -5.23 -0.86 -2.49
C LEU A 64 -4.99 0.66 -2.52
N MET A 65 -3.84 1.09 -3.02
CA MET A 65 -3.52 2.52 -3.20
C MET A 65 -4.50 3.22 -4.14
N ILE A 66 -4.79 2.61 -5.30
CA ILE A 66 -5.69 3.16 -6.31
C ILE A 66 -7.11 3.26 -5.74
N ILE A 67 -7.63 2.18 -5.14
CA ILE A 67 -8.97 2.15 -4.55
C ILE A 67 -9.11 3.21 -3.45
N GLY A 68 -8.08 3.35 -2.59
CA GLY A 68 -8.06 4.38 -1.56
C GLY A 68 -8.13 5.81 -2.11
N GLU A 69 -7.49 6.08 -3.26
CA GLU A 69 -7.55 7.39 -3.91
C GLU A 69 -8.94 7.66 -4.50
N PHE A 70 -9.61 6.65 -5.06
CA PHE A 70 -11.00 6.81 -5.50
C PHE A 70 -11.94 7.10 -4.32
N ALA A 71 -11.70 6.46 -3.18
CA ALA A 71 -12.43 6.70 -1.93
C ALA A 71 -12.10 8.06 -1.26
N SER A 72 -11.14 8.84 -1.78
CA SER A 72 -10.73 10.11 -1.18
C SER A 72 -11.89 11.08 -0.93
N GLY A 73 -11.87 11.74 0.22
CA GLY A 73 -12.94 12.62 0.72
C GLY A 73 -14.06 11.91 1.47
N THR A 74 -14.03 10.59 1.57
CA THR A 74 -15.00 9.78 2.34
C THR A 74 -14.33 9.08 3.52
N ILE A 75 -15.12 8.56 4.46
CA ILE A 75 -14.60 7.72 5.57
C ILE A 75 -13.83 6.49 5.06
N PHE A 76 -14.21 5.96 3.88
CA PHE A 76 -13.57 4.79 3.29
C PHE A 76 -12.11 5.04 2.88
N GLN A 77 -11.68 6.30 2.69
CA GLN A 77 -10.28 6.60 2.40
C GLN A 77 -9.37 6.14 3.55
N TYR A 78 -9.83 6.27 4.80
CA TYR A 78 -9.07 5.86 5.99
C TYR A 78 -9.12 4.35 6.17
N PHE A 79 -10.25 3.71 5.84
CA PHE A 79 -10.35 2.25 5.82
C PHE A 79 -9.35 1.62 4.84
N PHE A 80 -9.29 2.09 3.59
CA PHE A 80 -8.33 1.56 2.62
C PHE A 80 -6.88 1.89 2.98
N ALA A 81 -6.63 3.06 3.60
CA ALA A 81 -5.31 3.38 4.13
C ALA A 81 -4.89 2.39 5.23
N ALA A 82 -5.77 2.14 6.20
CA ALA A 82 -5.52 1.17 7.28
C ALA A 82 -5.35 -0.26 6.73
N ALA A 83 -6.21 -0.69 5.79
CA ALA A 83 -6.12 -1.99 5.15
C ALA A 83 -4.79 -2.18 4.41
N LYS A 84 -4.28 -1.13 3.76
CA LYS A 84 -2.98 -1.14 3.10
C LYS A 84 -1.83 -1.29 4.12
N GLU A 85 -1.86 -0.58 5.24
CA GLU A 85 -0.83 -0.75 6.29
C GLU A 85 -0.87 -2.15 6.91
N LEU A 86 -2.07 -2.68 7.19
CA LEU A 86 -2.23 -4.07 7.66
C LEU A 86 -1.80 -5.10 6.62
N PHE A 87 -2.06 -4.85 5.34
CA PHE A 87 -1.58 -5.69 4.25
C PHE A 87 -0.05 -5.74 4.25
N ILE A 88 0.65 -4.61 4.38
CA ILE A 88 2.12 -4.59 4.45
C ILE A 88 2.61 -5.48 5.60
N ILE A 89 2.07 -5.28 6.81
CA ILE A 89 2.46 -6.04 8.00
C ILE A 89 2.21 -7.54 7.79
N GLY A 90 0.97 -7.90 7.44
CA GLY A 90 0.56 -9.30 7.29
C GLY A 90 1.35 -10.00 6.19
N TYR A 91 1.54 -9.33 5.05
CA TYR A 91 2.29 -9.89 3.94
C TYR A 91 3.75 -10.14 4.30
N LEU A 92 4.40 -9.21 5.00
CA LEU A 92 5.79 -9.39 5.43
C LEU A 92 5.94 -10.52 6.47
N LEU A 93 5.03 -10.61 7.45
CA LEU A 93 5.05 -11.67 8.45
C LEU A 93 4.93 -13.06 7.82
N ILE A 94 4.00 -13.22 6.87
CA ILE A 94 3.77 -14.47 6.17
C ILE A 94 4.93 -14.80 5.22
N SER A 95 5.35 -13.83 4.39
CA SER A 95 6.34 -14.06 3.33
C SER A 95 7.75 -14.32 3.86
N LEU A 96 8.08 -13.75 5.03
CA LEU A 96 9.42 -13.86 5.60
C LEU A 96 9.55 -14.97 6.65
N ASN A 97 8.49 -15.76 6.87
CA ASN A 97 8.45 -16.90 7.79
C ASN A 97 9.11 -16.60 9.16
N GLY A 98 8.72 -15.48 9.77
CA GLY A 98 9.27 -15.05 11.07
C GLY A 98 10.69 -14.45 11.00
N GLY A 99 11.21 -14.13 9.81
CA GLY A 99 12.45 -13.40 9.60
C GLY A 99 13.67 -14.27 9.26
N LEU A 100 13.47 -15.55 8.95
CA LEU A 100 14.53 -16.45 8.50
C LEU A 100 14.35 -16.75 7.01
N VAL A 101 15.19 -16.16 6.17
CA VAL A 101 15.14 -16.36 4.72
C VAL A 101 16.28 -17.27 4.31
N GLY A 102 15.94 -18.47 3.86
CA GLY A 102 16.91 -19.47 3.40
C GLY A 102 16.96 -19.59 1.89
N GLY A 103 18.10 -20.05 1.38
CA GLY A 103 18.26 -20.47 0.00
C GLY A 103 19.41 -21.47 -0.13
N SER A 104 19.51 -22.09 -1.31
CA SER A 104 20.56 -23.05 -1.62
C SER A 104 21.20 -22.71 -2.94
N PHE A 105 22.53 -22.67 -2.99
CA PHE A 105 23.30 -22.45 -4.22
C PHE A 105 24.45 -23.43 -4.31
N GLN A 106 24.54 -24.20 -5.40
CA GLN A 106 25.63 -25.15 -5.67
C GLN A 106 26.03 -26.00 -4.43
N ASN A 107 25.05 -26.67 -3.81
CA ASN A 107 25.18 -27.50 -2.60
C ASN A 107 25.55 -26.76 -1.29
N VAL A 108 25.57 -25.42 -1.30
CA VAL A 108 25.72 -24.60 -0.09
C VAL A 108 24.34 -24.08 0.32
N ASN A 109 23.93 -24.39 1.56
CA ASN A 109 22.73 -23.80 2.17
C ASN A 109 23.13 -22.54 2.93
N PHE A 110 22.39 -21.46 2.71
CA PHE A 110 22.54 -20.23 3.46
C PHE A 110 21.20 -19.86 4.10
N VAL A 111 21.28 -19.27 5.29
CA VAL A 111 20.13 -18.73 6.03
C VAL A 111 20.50 -17.33 6.45
N LEU A 112 19.67 -16.38 6.04
CA LEU A 112 19.83 -14.98 6.38
C LEU A 112 18.76 -14.60 7.41
N ASP A 113 19.22 -14.13 8.56
CA ASP A 113 18.38 -13.69 9.65
C ASP A 113 18.06 -12.19 9.51
N ILE A 114 16.85 -11.88 9.06
CA ILE A 114 16.32 -10.52 8.93
C ILE A 114 15.32 -10.18 10.03
N ARG A 115 15.31 -10.89 11.16
CA ARG A 115 14.32 -10.65 12.23
C ARG A 115 14.28 -9.20 12.71
N PHE A 116 15.44 -8.56 12.81
CA PHE A 116 15.52 -7.13 13.16
C PHE A 116 14.84 -6.24 12.12
N PHE A 117 15.08 -6.49 10.83
CA PHE A 117 14.41 -5.74 9.76
C PHE A 117 12.89 -5.95 9.80
N LEU A 118 12.44 -7.19 9.99
CA LEU A 118 11.02 -7.50 10.12
C LEU A 118 10.39 -6.79 11.32
N MET A 119 11.07 -6.75 12.46
CA MET A 119 10.62 -6.01 13.64
C MET A 119 10.42 -4.52 13.33
N PHE A 120 11.40 -3.87 12.71
CA PHE A 120 11.27 -2.46 12.32
C PHE A 120 10.15 -2.23 11.31
N ALA A 121 10.02 -3.10 10.31
CA ALA A 121 8.95 -3.00 9.31
C ALA A 121 7.56 -3.12 9.95
N VAL A 122 7.39 -4.05 10.89
CA VAL A 122 6.13 -4.22 11.64
C VAL A 122 5.85 -2.99 12.51
N LEU A 123 6.84 -2.47 13.23
CA LEU A 123 6.67 -1.26 14.06
C LEU A 123 6.28 -0.04 13.22
N LEU A 124 6.94 0.16 12.08
CA LEU A 124 6.61 1.25 11.15
C LEU A 124 5.21 1.07 10.55
N GLY A 125 4.82 -0.15 10.21
CA GLY A 125 3.46 -0.46 9.75
C GLY A 125 2.41 -0.19 10.82
N LEU A 126 2.66 -0.57 12.08
CA LEU A 126 1.76 -0.29 13.21
C LEU A 126 1.63 1.21 13.46
N LEU A 127 2.72 1.96 13.34
CA LEU A 127 2.70 3.42 13.44
C LEU A 127 1.87 4.03 12.29
N GLY A 128 2.04 3.54 11.07
CA GLY A 128 1.23 3.91 9.91
C GLY A 128 -0.26 3.64 10.15
N PHE A 129 -0.58 2.44 10.65
CA PHE A 129 -1.93 2.04 11.00
C PHE A 129 -2.54 2.94 12.08
N ALA A 130 -1.83 3.16 13.19
CA ALA A 130 -2.28 4.04 14.27
C ALA A 130 -2.58 5.46 13.75
N LYS A 131 -1.71 6.00 12.89
CA LYS A 131 -1.94 7.29 12.23
C LYS A 131 -3.23 7.29 11.41
N THR A 132 -3.50 6.24 10.62
CA THR A 132 -4.73 6.17 9.81
C THR A 132 -5.99 6.08 10.67
N VAL A 133 -5.95 5.38 11.80
CA VAL A 133 -7.07 5.30 12.75
C VAL A 133 -7.34 6.65 13.40
N LEU A 134 -6.30 7.35 13.87
CA LEU A 134 -6.44 8.70 14.44
C LEU A 134 -7.03 9.69 13.43
N GLN A 135 -6.61 9.62 12.17
CA GLN A 135 -7.17 10.45 11.10
C GLN A 135 -8.65 10.13 10.84
N ALA A 136 -9.06 8.86 10.90
CA ALA A 136 -10.46 8.47 10.78
C ALA A 136 -11.32 9.05 11.91
N ILE A 137 -10.83 8.95 13.16
CA ILE A 137 -11.51 9.50 14.34
C ILE A 137 -11.66 11.02 14.20
N SER A 138 -10.58 11.72 13.83
CA SER A 138 -10.60 13.17 13.64
C SER A 138 -11.62 13.59 12.58
N TYR A 139 -11.69 12.87 11.45
CA TYR A 139 -12.67 13.13 10.40
C TYR A 139 -14.11 12.96 10.88
N VAL A 140 -14.39 11.89 11.65
CA VAL A 140 -15.72 11.65 12.20
C VAL A 140 -16.09 12.72 13.23
N SER A 141 -15.15 13.10 14.09
CA SER A 141 -15.35 14.15 15.11
C SER A 141 -15.72 15.48 14.46
N GLU A 142 -14.97 15.91 13.45
CA GLU A 142 -15.22 17.17 12.73
C GLU A 142 -16.61 17.19 12.07
N LYS A 143 -17.02 16.06 11.47
CA LYS A 143 -18.36 15.94 10.86
C LYS A 143 -19.49 15.93 11.90
N ALA A 144 -19.26 15.34 13.07
CA ALA A 144 -20.24 15.34 14.16
C ALA A 144 -20.44 16.74 14.75
N GLU A 145 -19.37 17.52 14.90
CA GLU A 145 -19.41 18.90 15.39
C GLU A 145 -20.16 19.83 14.42
N CYS A 146 -19.91 19.71 13.11
CA CYS A 146 -20.66 20.48 12.11
C CYS A 146 -22.16 20.16 12.04
N THR A 147 -22.60 19.02 12.58
CA THR A 147 -24.01 18.62 12.58
C THR A 147 -24.76 19.11 13.84
N LYS A 148 -24.04 19.54 14.88
CA LYS A 148 -24.63 20.03 16.15
C LYS A 148 -24.89 21.55 16.17
N ILE A 149 -24.54 22.27 15.10
CA ILE A 149 -24.79 23.71 14.90
C ILE A 149 -25.94 23.88 13.91
#